data_AF-A0A6P0ZA87-F1
#
_entry.id   AF-A0A6P0ZA87-F1
#
_cell.length_a   1.000
_cell.length_b   1.000
_cell.length_c   1.000
_cell.angle_alpha   90.00
_cell.angle_beta   90.00
_cell.angle_gamma   90.00
#
_symmetry.space_group_name_H-M   'P 1'
#
loop_
_entity.id
_entity.type
_entity.pdbx_description
1 polymer ?
#
loop_
_entity_poly.entity_id
_entity_poly.type
_entity_poly.pdbx_seq_one_letter_code
_entity_poly.pdbx_strand_id
1 'polypeptide(L)'
;MTYNFFVKARATPQTKPIPGRETEMIKGRSGGYMFDAGIWAVLRRSLLLGTAKNTFYADKHELTDEFSNAVMTCVAADPRRVADEILYASDGRAIKNSAPLFALVLLSMGDSTEAKQAFVDIFPKVVRTGSHFYEWLNYTKSLRGFGKVVRAVGKAWLSNPNAKALAYQLLKYQQRHGFSHRDALRLFHVKPATADHQALFKWVVKGWKSVPDEAPSKAMEQIWWYEKVKQQPDLTCAAIAHGCLTHEMISPVGLMTQQAWTLLFNDMPIGALLRNLGSLTELGVLQSHKRKELKRVADVLTSKDHLRKVHIHTTSAGRYT
;
A
#
# COMPACT_ATOMS: atom_id res chain seq x y z
N MET A 1 31.30 41.11 38.26
CA MET A 1 30.71 40.05 37.41
C MET A 1 30.08 39.02 38.34
N THR A 2 28.75 39.04 38.51
CA THR A 2 28.04 38.21 39.49
C THR A 2 27.63 36.87 38.89
N TYR A 3 27.97 35.76 39.55
CA TYR A 3 27.70 34.37 39.15
C TYR A 3 26.22 33.95 39.27
N ASN A 4 25.26 34.88 39.12
CA ASN A 4 23.83 34.61 39.29
C ASN A 4 23.27 33.53 38.33
N PHE A 5 23.97 33.22 37.24
CA PHE A 5 23.61 32.11 36.35
C PHE A 5 23.87 30.72 36.96
N PHE A 6 24.73 30.60 37.98
CA PHE A 6 25.01 29.36 38.70
C PHE A 6 23.97 29.05 39.79
N VAL A 7 23.21 30.06 40.23
CA VAL A 7 22.35 29.98 41.43
C VAL A 7 20.87 29.67 41.09
N LYS A 8 20.49 29.67 39.81
CA LYS A 8 19.15 29.21 39.35
C LYS A 8 19.14 27.70 39.08
N ALA A 9 19.40 26.91 40.12
CA ALA A 9 19.45 25.45 40.08
C ALA A 9 18.07 24.74 40.10
N ARG A 10 17.12 25.17 39.25
CA ARG A 10 15.81 24.48 39.13
C ARG A 10 15.42 24.02 37.74
N ALA A 11 16.19 24.36 36.71
CA ALA A 11 15.94 23.89 35.36
C ALA A 11 17.26 23.51 34.70
N THR A 12 17.44 22.22 34.42
CA THR A 12 18.54 21.75 33.57
C THR A 12 18.32 22.30 32.15
N PRO A 13 19.26 23.07 31.58
CA PRO A 13 19.16 23.53 30.20
C PRO A 13 19.05 22.34 29.25
N GLN A 14 18.25 22.44 28.19
CA GLN A 14 18.08 21.35 27.21
C GLN A 14 19.41 20.91 26.58
N THR A 15 20.43 21.77 26.56
CA THR A 15 21.79 21.45 26.06
C THR A 15 22.63 20.59 27.00
N LYS A 16 22.11 20.21 28.17
CA LYS A 16 22.74 19.30 29.14
C LYS A 16 21.79 18.15 29.50
N PRO A 17 22.32 16.94 29.77
CA PRO A 17 21.50 15.87 30.30
C PRO A 17 21.01 16.23 31.70
N ILE A 18 19.85 15.70 32.08
CA ILE A 18 19.29 15.86 33.42
C ILE A 18 20.20 15.14 34.42
N PRO A 19 20.70 15.83 35.46
CA PRO A 19 21.56 15.22 36.47
C PRO A 19 20.92 13.96 37.07
N GLY A 20 21.65 12.84 37.08
CA GLY A 20 21.21 11.55 37.61
C GLY A 20 20.39 10.69 36.63
N ARG A 21 20.17 11.16 35.39
CA ARG A 21 19.47 10.41 34.33
C ARG A 21 20.26 10.37 33.02
N GLU A 22 21.57 10.58 33.09
CA GLU A 22 22.44 10.71 31.93
C GLU A 22 22.41 9.46 31.04
N THR A 23 22.32 8.27 31.64
CA THR A 23 22.26 6.98 30.92
C THR A 23 20.95 6.75 30.17
N GLU A 24 19.88 7.47 30.53
CA GLU A 24 18.57 7.37 29.87
C GLU A 24 18.40 8.42 28.76
N MET A 25 19.40 9.29 28.54
CA MET A 25 19.29 10.45 27.65
C MET A 25 20.27 10.40 26.49
N ILE A 26 19.79 10.79 25.31
CA ILE A 26 20.57 10.92 24.08
C ILE A 26 20.52 12.36 23.57
N LYS A 27 21.59 12.78 22.90
CA LYS A 27 21.66 14.12 22.28
C LYS A 27 21.00 14.08 20.91
N GLY A 28 19.99 14.93 20.72
CA GLY A 28 19.29 15.11 19.45
C GLY A 28 20.03 15.98 18.45
N ARG A 29 19.52 15.99 17.21
CA ARG A 29 20.07 16.80 16.10
C ARG A 29 20.01 18.31 16.33
N SER A 30 19.05 18.80 17.11
CA SER A 30 18.97 20.21 17.53
C SER A 30 19.99 20.59 18.60
N GLY A 31 20.83 19.64 19.05
CA GLY A 31 21.83 19.83 20.10
C GLY A 31 21.29 19.67 21.52
N GLY A 32 19.98 19.50 21.70
CA GLY A 32 19.34 19.25 22.98
C GLY A 32 19.30 17.76 23.38
N TYR A 33 19.31 17.47 24.67
CA TYR A 33 19.15 16.12 25.23
C TYR A 33 17.66 15.74 25.36
N MET A 34 17.36 14.48 25.09
CA MET A 34 16.02 13.88 25.22
C MET A 34 16.14 12.44 25.74
N PHE A 35 15.05 11.88 26.25
CA PHE A 35 15.05 10.46 26.66
C PHE A 35 15.19 9.53 25.46
N ASP A 36 15.99 8.48 25.62
CA ASP A 36 16.03 7.37 24.68
C ASP A 36 14.69 6.63 24.71
N ALA A 37 13.99 6.65 23.58
CA ALA A 37 12.72 5.96 23.43
C ALA A 37 12.90 4.42 23.32
N GLY A 38 14.12 3.97 23.07
CA GLY A 38 14.44 2.57 22.79
C GLY A 38 14.08 2.14 21.37
N ILE A 39 14.76 1.10 20.89
CA ILE A 39 14.69 0.63 19.51
C ILE A 39 13.26 0.29 19.05
N TRP A 40 12.42 -0.23 19.95
CA TRP A 40 11.06 -0.67 19.63
C TRP A 40 10.08 0.49 19.41
N ALA A 41 10.19 1.54 20.23
CA ALA A 41 9.37 2.74 20.03
C ALA A 41 9.77 3.48 18.75
N VAL A 42 11.08 3.51 18.44
CA VAL A 42 11.60 4.04 17.18
C VAL A 42 11.07 3.23 16.00
N LEU A 43 11.16 1.89 16.03
CA LEU A 43 10.62 1.03 14.98
C LEU A 43 9.14 1.29 14.73
N ARG A 44 8.30 1.25 15.78
CA ARG A 44 6.86 1.48 15.64
C ARG A 44 6.56 2.86 15.06
N ARG A 45 7.24 3.91 15.52
CA ARG A 45 7.08 5.26 14.99
C ARG A 45 7.45 5.31 13.51
N SER A 46 8.57 4.72 13.12
CA SER A 46 9.04 4.71 11.73
C SER A 46 8.11 3.91 10.83
N LEU A 47 7.52 2.80 11.30
CA LEU A 47 6.53 2.04 10.55
C LEU A 47 5.21 2.81 10.35
N LEU A 48 4.76 3.56 11.36
CA LEU A 48 3.51 4.30 11.30
C LEU A 48 3.61 5.58 10.46
N LEU A 49 4.69 6.35 10.65
CA LEU A 49 4.87 7.66 10.02
C LEU A 49 5.65 7.59 8.71
N GLY A 50 6.46 6.55 8.53
CA GLY A 50 7.49 6.49 7.49
C GLY A 50 8.64 7.44 7.77
N THR A 51 9.50 7.63 6.77
CA THR A 51 10.48 8.71 6.78
C THR A 51 9.76 10.02 6.48
N ALA A 52 9.88 10.99 7.38
CA ALA A 52 9.25 12.29 7.18
C ALA A 52 9.78 12.91 5.88
N LYS A 53 8.90 13.13 4.89
CA LYS A 53 9.19 14.13 3.87
C LYS A 53 9.21 15.48 4.61
N ASN A 54 10.40 16.02 4.87
CA ASN A 54 10.67 17.28 5.59
C ASN A 54 10.60 17.22 7.12
N THR A 55 11.51 16.52 7.79
CA THR A 55 12.07 17.15 9.01
C THR A 55 12.94 18.31 8.55
N PHE A 56 12.74 19.51 9.10
CA PHE A 56 13.48 20.73 8.75
C PHE A 56 15.02 20.59 8.81
N TYR A 57 15.52 19.53 9.45
CA TYR A 57 16.93 19.30 9.75
C TYR A 57 17.56 18.07 9.05
N ALA A 58 16.93 17.46 8.02
CA ALA A 58 17.47 16.23 7.42
C ALA A 58 17.16 16.03 5.93
N ASP A 59 18.11 15.47 5.18
CA ASP A 59 17.92 15.02 3.80
C ASP A 59 17.18 13.65 3.75
N LYS A 60 16.48 13.38 2.64
CA LYS A 60 15.70 12.16 2.37
C LYS A 60 16.55 10.89 2.42
N HIS A 61 17.80 10.96 2.00
CA HIS A 61 18.72 9.82 2.02
C HIS A 61 19.07 9.43 3.47
N GLU A 62 19.48 10.40 4.28
CA GLU A 62 19.81 10.18 5.69
C GLU A 62 18.63 9.63 6.51
N LEU A 63 17.42 10.13 6.27
CA LEU A 63 16.22 9.61 6.95
C LEU A 63 15.89 8.16 6.55
N THR A 64 16.23 7.77 5.32
CA THR A 64 16.05 6.40 4.83
C THR A 64 17.08 5.46 5.45
N ASP A 65 18.30 5.93 5.68
CA ASP A 65 19.34 5.17 6.38
C ASP A 65 19.01 4.98 7.86
N GLU A 66 18.52 6.03 8.55
CA GLU A 66 18.06 5.90 9.94
C GLU A 66 16.92 4.89 10.08
N PHE A 67 15.95 4.93 9.16
CA PHE A 67 14.86 3.96 9.18
C PHE A 67 15.39 2.54 8.93
N SER A 68 16.28 2.37 7.95
CA SER A 68 16.87 1.07 7.63
C SER A 68 17.65 0.51 8.81
N ASN A 69 18.47 1.34 9.46
CA ASN A 69 19.23 0.97 10.65
C ASN A 69 18.32 0.58 11.80
N ALA A 70 17.27 1.38 12.08
CA ALA A 70 16.32 1.08 13.15
C ALA A 70 15.64 -0.28 12.94
N VAL A 71 15.23 -0.60 11.70
CA VAL A 71 14.63 -1.90 11.37
C VAL A 71 15.67 -3.01 11.52
N MET A 72 16.86 -2.87 10.95
CA MET A 72 17.89 -3.92 11.01
C MET A 72 18.38 -4.21 12.43
N THR A 73 18.53 -3.18 13.27
CA THR A 73 18.83 -3.34 14.71
C THR A 73 17.73 -4.15 15.41
N CYS A 74 16.46 -3.85 15.13
CA CYS A 74 15.35 -4.62 15.70
C CYS A 74 15.26 -6.05 15.15
N VAL A 75 15.57 -6.25 13.87
CA VAL A 75 15.59 -7.59 13.24
C VAL A 75 16.67 -8.46 13.86
N ALA A 76 17.85 -7.89 14.15
CA ALA A 76 18.92 -8.60 14.84
C ALA A 76 18.55 -8.94 16.29
N ALA A 77 17.75 -8.09 16.96
CA ALA A 77 17.34 -8.31 18.34
C ALA A 77 16.19 -9.33 18.48
N ASP A 78 15.12 -9.18 17.70
CA ASP A 78 13.94 -10.07 17.71
C ASP A 78 13.17 -9.95 16.38
N PRO A 79 13.44 -10.84 15.40
CA PRO A 79 12.80 -10.80 14.10
C PRO A 79 11.29 -11.05 14.17
N ARG A 80 10.82 -11.84 15.14
CA ARG A 80 9.39 -12.18 15.26
C ARG A 80 8.60 -10.97 15.73
N ARG A 81 9.12 -10.25 16.73
CA ARG A 81 8.54 -8.99 17.18
C ARG A 81 8.53 -7.93 16.08
N VAL A 82 9.58 -7.85 15.25
CA VAL A 82 9.55 -6.98 14.06
C VAL A 82 8.40 -7.35 13.12
N ALA A 83 8.16 -8.64 12.91
CA ALA A 83 7.05 -9.11 12.10
C ALA A 83 5.68 -8.66 12.65
N ASP A 84 5.50 -8.74 13.97
CA ASP A 84 4.28 -8.29 14.65
C ASP A 84 4.08 -6.76 14.55
N GLU A 85 5.16 -5.98 14.66
CA GLU A 85 5.13 -4.52 14.46
C GLU A 85 4.78 -4.16 13.01
N ILE A 86 5.33 -4.87 12.02
CA ILE A 86 4.99 -4.69 10.60
C ILE A 86 3.51 -5.00 10.37
N LEU A 87 3.01 -6.11 10.92
CA LEU A 87 1.59 -6.47 10.83
C LEU A 87 0.71 -5.38 11.44
N TYR A 88 1.01 -4.97 12.68
CA TYR A 88 0.29 -3.92 13.39
C TYR A 88 0.18 -2.63 12.56
N ALA A 89 1.32 -2.18 11.99
CA ALA A 89 1.37 -0.96 11.20
C ALA A 89 0.64 -1.11 9.85
N SER A 90 0.83 -2.23 9.15
CA SER A 90 0.22 -2.47 7.83
C SER A 90 -1.30 -2.62 7.87
N ASP A 91 -1.86 -2.92 9.03
CA ASP A 91 -3.30 -3.08 9.27
C ASP A 91 -4.01 -1.71 9.43
N GLY A 92 -3.78 -0.79 8.48
CA GLY A 92 -4.46 0.50 8.40
C GLY A 92 -3.99 1.57 9.38
N ARG A 93 -2.96 1.29 10.18
CA ARG A 93 -2.44 2.21 11.20
C ARG A 93 -1.30 3.09 10.67
N ALA A 94 -0.55 2.61 9.69
CA ALA A 94 0.44 3.42 9.01
C ALA A 94 -0.23 4.46 8.10
N ILE A 95 0.36 5.66 8.03
CA ILE A 95 -0.09 6.72 7.10
C ILE A 95 0.00 6.24 5.65
N LYS A 96 1.02 5.45 5.34
CA LYS A 96 1.20 4.76 4.05
C LYS A 96 1.78 3.37 4.29
N ASN A 97 1.34 2.40 3.49
CA ASN A 97 1.87 1.04 3.53
C ASN A 97 3.32 0.93 3.01
N SER A 98 3.88 1.98 2.40
CA SER A 98 5.26 1.99 1.90
C SER A 98 6.28 1.63 2.99
N ALA A 99 6.14 2.18 4.21
CA ALA A 99 7.09 1.91 5.30
C ALA A 99 7.02 0.46 5.80
N PRO A 100 5.84 -0.13 6.09
CA PRO A 100 5.73 -1.57 6.34
C PRO A 100 6.25 -2.46 5.21
N LEU A 101 6.03 -2.10 3.94
CA LEU A 101 6.53 -2.86 2.79
C LEU A 101 8.06 -2.81 2.68
N PHE A 102 8.66 -1.66 2.96
CA PHE A 102 10.11 -1.50 3.02
C PHE A 102 10.72 -2.31 4.17
N ALA A 103 10.15 -2.20 5.37
CA ALA A 103 10.57 -2.98 6.53
C ALA A 103 10.40 -4.51 6.31
N LEU A 104 9.38 -4.94 5.57
CA LEU A 104 9.21 -6.34 5.17
C LEU A 104 10.39 -6.85 4.31
N VAL A 105 10.94 -6.00 3.44
CA VAL A 105 12.16 -6.34 2.68
C VAL A 105 13.36 -6.45 3.62
N LEU A 106 13.54 -5.53 4.57
CA LEU A 106 14.64 -5.59 5.53
C LEU A 106 14.53 -6.81 6.47
N LEU A 107 13.33 -7.16 6.95
CA LEU A 107 13.10 -8.39 7.71
C LEU A 107 13.55 -9.62 6.91
N SER A 108 13.25 -9.65 5.61
CA SER A 108 13.69 -10.74 4.74
C SER A 108 15.22 -10.82 4.60
N MET A 109 15.96 -9.74 4.88
CA MET A 109 17.43 -9.69 4.81
C MET A 109 18.11 -10.26 6.06
N GLY A 110 17.45 -10.28 7.23
CA GLY A 110 18.04 -10.79 8.48
C GLY A 110 18.57 -12.23 8.37
N ASP A 111 19.72 -12.51 8.98
CA ASP A 111 20.48 -13.75 8.74
C ASP A 111 19.88 -15.01 9.39
N SER A 112 19.06 -14.84 10.44
CA SER A 112 18.47 -15.97 11.15
C SER A 112 17.39 -16.68 10.35
N THR A 113 17.26 -17.99 10.55
CA THR A 113 16.15 -18.79 10.01
C THR A 113 14.80 -18.24 10.47
N GLU A 114 14.73 -17.76 11.70
CA GLU A 114 13.54 -17.12 12.26
C GLU A 114 13.12 -15.87 11.49
N ALA A 115 14.07 -15.00 11.10
CA ALA A 115 13.76 -13.83 10.28
C ALA A 115 13.17 -14.22 8.91
N LYS A 116 13.73 -15.26 8.27
CA LYS A 116 13.20 -15.78 7.00
C LYS A 116 11.79 -16.36 7.16
N GLN A 117 11.54 -17.11 8.24
CA GLN A 117 10.24 -17.69 8.51
C GLN A 117 9.20 -16.61 8.82
N ALA A 118 9.54 -15.66 9.69
CA ALA A 118 8.68 -14.53 10.02
C ALA A 118 8.29 -13.72 8.78
N PHE A 119 9.25 -13.43 7.89
CA PHE A 119 8.97 -12.80 6.60
C PHE A 119 7.94 -13.58 5.76
N VAL A 120 8.13 -14.90 5.61
CA VAL A 120 7.21 -15.75 4.82
C VAL A 120 5.81 -15.74 5.42
N ASP A 121 5.70 -15.87 6.74
CA ASP A 121 4.43 -15.96 7.46
C ASP A 121 3.57 -14.70 7.28
N ILE A 122 4.21 -13.52 7.34
CA ILE A 122 3.48 -12.24 7.30
C ILE A 122 3.31 -11.71 5.88
N PHE A 123 4.11 -12.18 4.91
CA PHE A 123 4.07 -11.70 3.53
C PHE A 123 2.67 -11.55 2.93
N PRO A 124 1.80 -12.60 2.93
CA PRO A 124 0.47 -12.49 2.31
C PRO A 124 -0.46 -11.53 3.06
N LYS A 125 -0.20 -11.28 4.35
CA LYS A 125 -1.00 -10.37 5.19
C LYS A 125 -0.63 -8.89 4.94
N VAL A 126 0.63 -8.62 4.59
CA VAL A 126 1.11 -7.27 4.27
C VAL A 126 0.88 -6.96 2.78
N VAL A 127 1.29 -7.87 1.89
CA VAL A 127 1.26 -7.72 0.42
C VAL A 127 -0.09 -8.16 -0.15
N ARG A 128 -1.13 -7.40 0.19
CA ARG A 128 -2.54 -7.72 -0.09
C ARG A 128 -3.04 -7.41 -1.51
N THR A 129 -2.38 -6.48 -2.21
CA THR A 129 -2.84 -5.98 -3.52
C THR A 129 -1.72 -5.99 -4.54
N GLY A 130 -2.06 -5.90 -5.83
CA GLY A 130 -1.09 -5.76 -6.91
C GLY A 130 -0.19 -4.54 -6.70
N SER A 131 -0.74 -3.41 -6.22
CA SER A 131 0.05 -2.23 -5.88
C SER A 131 1.11 -2.52 -4.82
N HIS A 132 0.75 -3.20 -3.72
CA HIS A 132 1.71 -3.58 -2.69
C HIS A 132 2.78 -4.53 -3.23
N PHE A 133 2.36 -5.48 -4.08
CA PHE A 133 3.25 -6.46 -4.69
C PHE A 133 4.33 -5.78 -5.53
N TYR A 134 3.97 -4.82 -6.38
CA TYR A 134 4.96 -4.10 -7.19
C TYR A 134 5.86 -3.15 -6.40
N GLU A 135 5.32 -2.48 -5.39
CA GLU A 135 6.12 -1.64 -4.51
C GLU A 135 7.15 -2.48 -3.74
N TRP A 136 6.72 -3.64 -3.22
CA TRP A 136 7.63 -4.63 -2.64
C TRP A 136 8.66 -5.16 -3.64
N LEU A 137 8.26 -5.46 -4.89
CA LEU A 137 9.21 -5.87 -5.94
C LEU A 137 10.27 -4.81 -6.21
N ASN A 138 9.85 -3.54 -6.26
CA ASN A 138 10.75 -2.42 -6.46
C ASN A 138 11.75 -2.28 -5.31
N TYR A 139 11.28 -2.27 -4.06
CA TYR A 139 12.18 -2.25 -2.89
C TYR A 139 13.10 -3.46 -2.83
N THR A 140 12.56 -4.65 -3.13
CA THR A 140 13.34 -5.88 -3.19
C THR A 140 14.45 -5.74 -4.20
N LYS A 141 14.16 -5.35 -5.45
CA LYS A 141 15.17 -5.16 -6.51
C LYS A 141 16.24 -4.14 -6.13
N SER A 142 15.88 -3.06 -5.44
CA SER A 142 16.82 -2.01 -5.04
C SER A 142 17.72 -2.40 -3.87
N LEU A 143 17.23 -3.18 -2.90
CA LEU A 143 17.94 -3.49 -1.66
C LEU A 143 18.59 -4.88 -1.66
N ARG A 144 18.06 -5.84 -2.43
CA ARG A 144 18.51 -7.23 -2.40
C ARG A 144 18.18 -8.04 -3.67
N GLY A 145 18.72 -9.25 -3.75
CA GLY A 145 18.38 -10.20 -4.81
C GLY A 145 17.11 -11.03 -4.55
N PHE A 146 16.59 -11.64 -5.62
CA PHE A 146 15.48 -12.60 -5.60
C PHE A 146 15.96 -14.03 -5.28
N GLY A 147 16.39 -14.26 -4.03
CA GLY A 147 16.79 -15.58 -3.55
C GLY A 147 15.62 -16.55 -3.38
N LYS A 148 15.89 -17.78 -2.91
CA LYS A 148 14.90 -18.88 -2.78
C LYS A 148 13.62 -18.46 -2.05
N VAL A 149 13.75 -17.82 -0.88
CA VAL A 149 12.62 -17.41 -0.03
C VAL A 149 11.78 -16.31 -0.70
N VAL A 150 12.44 -15.30 -1.26
CA VAL A 150 11.78 -14.20 -2.00
C VAL A 150 11.03 -14.72 -3.23
N ARG A 151 11.65 -15.65 -3.97
CA ARG A 151 11.00 -16.30 -5.12
C ARG A 151 9.80 -17.14 -4.70
N ALA A 152 9.88 -17.83 -3.56
CA ALA A 152 8.78 -18.64 -3.06
C ALA A 152 7.54 -17.80 -2.74
N VAL A 153 7.68 -16.69 -2.01
CA VAL A 153 6.54 -15.82 -1.67
C VAL A 153 5.98 -15.11 -2.91
N GLY A 154 6.84 -14.67 -3.83
CA GLY A 154 6.40 -14.03 -5.08
C GLY A 154 5.63 -14.99 -5.98
N LYS A 155 6.11 -16.25 -6.07
CA LYS A 155 5.40 -17.33 -6.77
C LYS A 155 4.06 -17.63 -6.10
N ALA A 156 4.03 -17.76 -4.77
CA ALA A 156 2.80 -18.03 -4.03
C ALA A 156 1.74 -16.94 -4.24
N TRP A 157 2.14 -15.67 -4.26
CA TRP A 157 1.24 -14.54 -4.53
C TRP A 157 0.60 -14.63 -5.92
N LEU A 158 1.40 -14.95 -6.94
CA LEU A 158 0.94 -15.11 -8.33
C LEU A 158 0.21 -16.44 -8.57
N SER A 159 0.34 -17.41 -7.67
CA SER A 159 -0.40 -18.68 -7.69
C SER A 159 -1.62 -18.65 -6.75
N ASN A 160 -2.21 -17.48 -6.52
CA ASN A 160 -3.40 -17.33 -5.67
C ASN A 160 -4.51 -18.31 -6.11
N PRO A 161 -5.00 -19.19 -5.23
CA PRO A 161 -5.98 -20.22 -5.61
C PRO A 161 -7.28 -19.63 -6.18
N ASN A 162 -7.62 -18.40 -5.80
CA ASN A 162 -8.77 -17.68 -6.36
C ASN A 162 -8.35 -16.92 -7.64
N ALA A 163 -8.51 -17.60 -8.78
CA ALA A 163 -8.19 -17.04 -10.10
C ALA A 163 -8.96 -15.74 -10.42
N LYS A 164 -10.21 -15.60 -9.96
CA LYS A 164 -11.01 -14.38 -10.15
C LYS A 164 -10.44 -13.20 -9.37
N ALA A 165 -10.02 -13.43 -8.11
CA ALA A 165 -9.37 -12.40 -7.32
C ALA A 165 -8.02 -12.00 -7.92
N LEU A 166 -7.25 -12.97 -8.43
CA LEU A 166 -6.01 -12.69 -9.15
C LEU A 166 -6.29 -11.87 -10.41
N ALA A 167 -7.25 -12.27 -11.25
CA ALA A 167 -7.64 -11.55 -12.46
C ALA A 167 -7.99 -10.08 -12.18
N TYR A 168 -8.74 -9.82 -11.12
CA TYR A 168 -9.03 -8.45 -10.67
C TYR A 168 -7.75 -7.66 -10.37
N GLN A 169 -6.79 -8.24 -9.63
CA GLN A 169 -5.53 -7.57 -9.30
C GLN A 169 -4.70 -7.31 -10.57
N LEU A 170 -4.60 -8.31 -11.47
CA LEU A 170 -3.82 -8.21 -12.70
C LEU A 170 -4.40 -7.18 -13.68
N LEU A 171 -5.73 -7.07 -13.72
CA LEU A 171 -6.43 -6.10 -14.54
C LEU A 171 -6.37 -4.68 -13.96
N LYS A 172 -6.54 -4.54 -12.63
CA LYS A 172 -6.55 -3.22 -11.97
C LYS A 172 -5.18 -2.56 -11.93
N TYR A 173 -4.14 -3.35 -11.70
CA TYR A 173 -2.79 -2.86 -11.43
C TYR A 173 -1.80 -3.27 -12.53
N GLN A 174 -2.18 -3.16 -13.81
CA GLN A 174 -1.40 -3.71 -14.94
C GLN A 174 0.11 -3.38 -14.89
N GLN A 175 0.45 -2.16 -14.48
CA GLN A 175 1.81 -1.72 -14.22
C GLN A 175 1.91 -0.79 -13.01
N ARG A 176 2.97 -0.92 -12.22
CA ARG A 176 3.35 0.02 -11.13
C ARG A 176 4.86 -0.06 -10.90
N HIS A 177 5.46 1.05 -10.46
CA HIS A 177 6.90 1.13 -10.13
C HIS A 177 7.83 0.55 -11.21
N GLY A 178 7.48 0.74 -12.50
CA GLY A 178 8.27 0.23 -13.63
C GLY A 178 8.21 -1.28 -13.86
N PHE A 179 7.32 -2.00 -13.16
CA PHE A 179 7.06 -3.43 -13.37
C PHE A 179 5.67 -3.64 -13.98
N SER A 180 5.58 -4.60 -14.90
CA SER A 180 4.32 -5.17 -15.38
C SER A 180 4.10 -6.59 -14.84
N HIS A 181 2.87 -7.10 -14.96
CA HIS A 181 2.57 -8.47 -14.51
C HIS A 181 3.30 -9.51 -15.38
N ARG A 182 3.56 -9.18 -16.65
CA ARG A 182 4.37 -10.00 -17.54
C ARG A 182 5.79 -10.16 -17.01
N ASP A 183 6.39 -9.08 -16.50
CA ASP A 183 7.73 -9.11 -15.90
C ASP A 183 7.75 -9.95 -14.63
N ALA A 184 6.74 -9.79 -13.77
CA ALA A 184 6.61 -10.58 -12.55
C ALA A 184 6.45 -12.09 -12.83
N LEU A 185 5.58 -12.47 -13.78
CA LEU A 185 5.39 -13.88 -14.16
C LEU A 185 6.68 -14.51 -14.67
N ARG A 186 7.47 -13.77 -15.46
CA ARG A 186 8.77 -14.20 -15.95
C ARG A 186 9.78 -14.35 -14.82
N LEU A 187 9.86 -13.35 -13.94
CA LEU A 187 10.80 -13.33 -12.82
C LEU A 187 10.63 -14.52 -11.87
N PHE A 188 9.38 -14.91 -11.60
CA PHE A 188 9.06 -15.98 -10.66
C PHE A 188 8.83 -17.35 -11.31
N HIS A 189 8.86 -17.45 -12.64
CA HIS A 189 8.64 -18.68 -13.40
C HIS A 189 7.38 -19.44 -12.94
N VAL A 190 6.28 -18.71 -12.77
CA VAL A 190 5.04 -19.26 -12.21
C VAL A 190 4.38 -20.18 -13.22
N LYS A 191 4.07 -21.41 -12.81
CA LYS A 191 3.29 -22.35 -13.61
C LYS A 191 1.81 -22.18 -13.28
N PRO A 192 0.91 -22.16 -14.28
CA PRO A 192 -0.52 -22.06 -14.01
C PRO A 192 -1.00 -23.33 -13.30
N ALA A 193 -1.75 -23.16 -12.22
CA ALA A 193 -2.28 -24.27 -11.42
C ALA A 193 -3.59 -24.85 -11.98
N THR A 194 -4.37 -24.04 -12.70
CA THR A 194 -5.66 -24.41 -13.30
C THR A 194 -5.79 -23.86 -14.71
N ALA A 195 -6.82 -24.31 -15.46
CA ALA A 195 -7.14 -23.77 -16.78
C ALA A 195 -7.40 -22.25 -16.75
N ASP A 196 -8.07 -21.75 -15.70
CA ASP A 196 -8.27 -20.31 -15.51
C ASP A 196 -6.95 -19.55 -15.33
N HIS A 197 -6.02 -20.07 -14.51
CA HIS A 197 -4.69 -19.48 -14.37
C HIS A 197 -3.93 -19.49 -15.71
N GLN A 198 -4.08 -20.55 -16.49
CA GLN A 198 -3.44 -20.67 -17.79
C GLN A 198 -4.00 -19.64 -18.77
N ALA A 199 -5.33 -19.48 -18.83
CA ALA A 199 -5.98 -18.46 -19.65
C ALA A 199 -5.56 -17.05 -19.22
N LEU A 200 -5.55 -16.78 -17.91
CA LEU A 200 -5.15 -15.50 -17.33
C LEU A 200 -3.68 -15.16 -17.66
N PHE A 201 -2.75 -16.09 -17.42
CA PHE A 201 -1.32 -15.86 -17.72
C PHE A 201 -1.08 -15.70 -19.21
N LYS A 202 -1.80 -16.45 -20.06
CA LYS A 202 -1.74 -16.28 -21.51
C LYS A 202 -2.17 -14.87 -21.92
N TRP A 203 -3.28 -14.37 -21.35
CA TRP A 203 -3.74 -12.99 -21.59
C TRP A 203 -2.71 -11.96 -21.08
N VAL A 204 -2.16 -12.10 -19.87
CA VAL A 204 -1.13 -11.17 -19.36
C VAL A 204 0.10 -11.11 -20.26
N VAL A 205 0.53 -12.25 -20.80
CA VAL A 205 1.78 -12.33 -21.59
C VAL A 205 1.58 -11.92 -23.05
N LYS A 206 0.42 -12.24 -23.64
CA LYS A 206 0.18 -12.10 -25.09
C LYS A 206 -0.99 -11.18 -25.46
N GLY A 207 -1.82 -10.79 -24.51
CA GLY A 207 -3.12 -10.19 -24.74
C GLY A 207 -4.06 -11.12 -25.50
N TRP A 208 -5.15 -10.56 -26.03
CA TRP A 208 -6.01 -11.20 -27.02
C TRP A 208 -5.84 -10.54 -28.38
N LYS A 209 -5.65 -11.36 -29.42
CA LYS A 209 -5.65 -10.90 -30.81
C LYS A 209 -7.06 -10.70 -31.34
N SER A 210 -7.93 -11.65 -31.03
CA SER A 210 -9.37 -11.57 -31.24
C SER A 210 -10.05 -11.84 -29.89
N VAL A 211 -10.99 -10.99 -29.52
CA VAL A 211 -11.74 -11.10 -28.28
C VAL A 211 -12.86 -12.12 -28.50
N PRO A 212 -12.92 -13.22 -27.74
CA PRO A 212 -13.98 -14.22 -27.89
C PRO A 212 -15.38 -13.61 -27.82
N ASP A 213 -16.36 -14.25 -28.46
CA ASP A 213 -17.75 -13.78 -28.44
C ASP A 213 -18.37 -13.85 -27.05
N GLU A 214 -17.95 -14.84 -26.25
CA GLU A 214 -18.36 -15.00 -24.85
C GLU A 214 -17.15 -15.13 -23.92
N ALA A 215 -17.36 -14.82 -22.64
CA ALA A 215 -16.31 -14.95 -21.63
C ALA A 215 -15.90 -16.44 -21.47
N PRO A 216 -14.60 -16.79 -21.58
CA PRO A 216 -14.16 -18.20 -21.48
C PRO A 216 -14.46 -18.87 -20.14
N SER A 217 -14.57 -18.07 -19.06
CA SER A 217 -14.95 -18.51 -17.73
C SER A 217 -15.36 -17.33 -16.86
N LYS A 218 -15.98 -17.62 -15.70
CA LYS A 218 -16.32 -16.59 -14.68
C LYS A 218 -15.11 -15.83 -14.15
N ALA A 219 -13.92 -16.44 -14.15
CA ALA A 219 -12.68 -15.77 -13.72
C ALA A 219 -12.17 -14.77 -14.78
N MET A 220 -12.46 -15.03 -16.05
CA MET A 220 -12.04 -14.21 -17.20
C MET A 220 -13.06 -13.14 -17.59
N GLU A 221 -14.27 -13.17 -17.04
CA GLU A 221 -15.38 -12.27 -17.40
C GLU A 221 -15.03 -10.78 -17.31
N GLN A 222 -14.32 -10.36 -16.26
CA GLN A 222 -13.86 -8.97 -16.10
C GLN A 222 -12.90 -8.55 -17.20
N ILE A 223 -11.92 -9.43 -17.49
CA ILE A 223 -10.95 -9.19 -18.56
C ILE A 223 -11.66 -9.16 -19.91
N TRP A 224 -12.65 -10.02 -20.09
CA TRP A 224 -13.44 -10.07 -21.31
C TRP A 224 -14.18 -8.76 -21.58
N TRP A 225 -14.88 -8.23 -20.58
CA TRP A 225 -15.52 -6.92 -20.67
C TRP A 225 -14.52 -5.80 -20.98
N TYR A 226 -13.38 -5.79 -20.30
CA TYR A 226 -12.32 -4.80 -20.55
C TYR A 226 -11.81 -4.84 -22.00
N GLU A 227 -11.57 -6.04 -22.53
CA GLU A 227 -11.11 -6.20 -23.93
C GLU A 227 -12.22 -5.88 -24.95
N LYS A 228 -13.49 -6.18 -24.66
CA LYS A 228 -14.62 -5.75 -25.51
C LYS A 228 -14.72 -4.23 -25.58
N VAL A 229 -14.59 -3.52 -24.46
CA VAL A 229 -14.66 -2.05 -24.44
C VAL A 229 -13.51 -1.41 -25.21
N LYS A 230 -12.30 -1.99 -25.17
CA LYS A 230 -11.18 -1.53 -25.99
C LYS A 230 -11.48 -1.53 -27.49
N GLN A 231 -12.34 -2.44 -27.96
CA GLN A 231 -12.77 -2.51 -29.35
C GLN A 231 -14.03 -1.67 -29.62
N GLN A 232 -14.93 -1.60 -28.64
CA GLN A 232 -16.22 -0.92 -28.72
C GLN A 232 -16.44 -0.07 -27.46
N PRO A 233 -15.94 1.18 -27.43
CA PRO A 233 -16.03 2.06 -26.25
C PRO A 233 -17.46 2.31 -25.75
N ASP A 234 -18.47 2.20 -26.61
CA ASP A 234 -19.88 2.38 -26.26
C ASP A 234 -20.41 1.32 -25.27
N LEU A 235 -19.75 0.17 -25.17
CA LEU A 235 -20.09 -0.87 -24.20
C LEU A 235 -19.69 -0.53 -22.74
N THR A 236 -19.15 0.66 -22.49
CA THR A 236 -18.63 1.08 -21.17
C THR A 236 -19.65 0.90 -20.05
N CYS A 237 -20.89 1.37 -20.23
CA CYS A 237 -21.93 1.24 -19.20
C CYS A 237 -22.27 -0.24 -18.89
N ALA A 238 -22.37 -1.08 -19.93
CA ALA A 238 -22.62 -2.51 -19.79
C ALA A 238 -21.45 -3.22 -19.08
N ALA A 239 -20.21 -2.84 -19.42
CA ALA A 239 -19.01 -3.37 -18.80
C ALA A 239 -18.86 -2.98 -17.32
N ILE A 240 -19.33 -1.80 -16.92
CA ILE A 240 -19.40 -1.40 -15.51
C ILE A 240 -20.46 -2.24 -14.79
N ALA A 241 -21.69 -2.30 -15.33
CA ALA A 241 -22.83 -2.95 -14.67
C ALA A 241 -22.69 -4.48 -14.57
N HIS A 242 -22.24 -5.14 -15.64
CA HIS A 242 -22.13 -6.60 -15.69
C HIS A 242 -20.72 -7.10 -15.41
N GLY A 243 -19.71 -6.40 -15.93
CA GLY A 243 -18.31 -6.74 -15.70
C GLY A 243 -17.78 -6.28 -14.33
N CYS A 244 -18.50 -5.43 -13.60
CA CYS A 244 -18.01 -4.83 -12.35
C CYS A 244 -16.65 -4.14 -12.52
N LEU A 245 -16.41 -3.50 -13.68
CA LEU A 245 -15.16 -2.79 -13.94
C LEU A 245 -15.09 -1.50 -13.13
N THR A 246 -13.93 -1.27 -12.51
CA THR A 246 -13.66 -0.06 -11.72
C THR A 246 -13.22 1.11 -12.61
N HIS A 247 -13.34 2.34 -12.09
CA HIS A 247 -12.89 3.54 -12.81
C HIS A 247 -11.41 3.45 -13.23
N GLU A 248 -10.53 2.85 -12.40
CA GLU A 248 -9.12 2.68 -12.77
C GLU A 248 -8.90 1.77 -13.98
N MET A 249 -9.81 0.82 -14.22
CA MET A 249 -9.74 -0.11 -15.35
C MET A 249 -10.34 0.48 -16.62
N ILE A 250 -11.50 1.14 -16.50
CA ILE A 250 -12.32 1.50 -17.66
C ILE A 250 -11.99 2.89 -18.21
N SER A 251 -11.55 3.84 -17.39
CA SER A 251 -11.30 5.22 -17.82
C SER A 251 -10.31 5.35 -18.99
N PRO A 252 -9.24 4.54 -19.10
CA PRO A 252 -8.29 4.66 -20.20
C PRO A 252 -8.81 4.12 -21.56
N VAL A 253 -9.90 3.35 -21.57
CA VAL A 253 -10.34 2.60 -22.77
C VAL A 253 -11.80 2.83 -23.14
N GLY A 254 -12.63 3.27 -22.20
CA GLY A 254 -14.07 3.42 -22.37
C GLY A 254 -14.52 4.86 -22.63
N LEU A 255 -15.74 4.99 -23.12
CA LEU A 255 -16.45 6.27 -23.23
C LEU A 255 -17.00 6.70 -21.87
N MET A 256 -16.30 7.61 -21.20
CA MET A 256 -16.57 8.03 -19.82
C MET A 256 -17.67 9.11 -19.72
N THR A 257 -18.89 8.75 -20.08
CA THR A 257 -20.07 9.64 -19.94
C THR A 257 -20.46 9.88 -18.48
N GLN A 258 -21.28 10.90 -18.23
CA GLN A 258 -21.87 11.12 -16.91
C GLN A 258 -22.64 9.89 -16.40
N GLN A 259 -23.29 9.13 -17.29
CA GLN A 259 -23.97 7.89 -16.94
C GLN A 259 -22.97 6.80 -16.49
N ALA A 260 -21.84 6.65 -17.19
CA ALA A 260 -20.79 5.72 -16.78
C ALA A 260 -20.23 6.06 -15.40
N TRP A 261 -19.97 7.34 -15.12
CA TRP A 261 -19.54 7.78 -13.79
C TRP A 261 -20.61 7.61 -12.71
N THR A 262 -21.89 7.76 -13.05
CA THR A 262 -23.01 7.50 -12.14
C THR A 262 -23.10 6.01 -11.79
N LEU A 263 -22.92 5.11 -12.75
CA LEU A 263 -22.84 3.67 -12.50
C LEU A 263 -21.65 3.32 -11.60
N LEU A 264 -20.46 3.84 -11.92
CA LEU A 264 -19.26 3.64 -11.11
C LEU A 264 -19.44 4.14 -9.68
N PHE A 265 -20.09 5.29 -9.49
CA PHE A 265 -20.36 5.88 -8.19
C PHE A 265 -21.15 4.94 -7.27
N ASN A 266 -22.16 4.24 -7.79
CA ASN A 266 -23.07 3.39 -7.02
C ASN A 266 -22.35 2.26 -6.27
N ASP A 267 -21.32 1.68 -6.88
CA ASP A 267 -20.54 0.57 -6.32
C ASP A 267 -19.12 0.99 -5.91
N MET A 268 -18.81 2.29 -5.97
CA MET A 268 -17.47 2.80 -5.69
C MET A 268 -17.07 2.51 -4.23
N PRO A 269 -15.92 1.85 -3.98
CA PRO A 269 -15.40 1.68 -2.64
C PRO A 269 -15.08 3.02 -1.98
N ILE A 270 -15.28 3.15 -0.68
CA ILE A 270 -15.12 4.42 0.07
C ILE A 270 -13.76 5.10 -0.13
N GLY A 271 -12.66 4.35 -0.20
CA GLY A 271 -11.33 4.92 -0.46
C GLY A 271 -11.15 5.46 -1.88
N ALA A 272 -11.89 4.94 -2.86
CA ALA A 272 -11.96 5.53 -4.20
C ALA A 272 -12.93 6.71 -4.22
N LEU A 273 -14.06 6.62 -3.52
CA LEU A 273 -15.04 7.69 -3.40
C LEU A 273 -14.42 8.98 -2.84
N LEU A 274 -13.75 8.89 -1.69
CA LEU A 274 -13.08 10.03 -1.05
C LEU A 274 -12.10 10.75 -1.97
N ARG A 275 -11.34 10.00 -2.77
CA ARG A 275 -10.35 10.56 -3.70
C ARG A 275 -10.96 11.19 -4.94
N ASN A 276 -12.22 10.87 -5.26
CA ASN A 276 -12.91 11.29 -6.47
C ASN A 276 -14.07 12.26 -6.22
N LEU A 277 -14.34 12.70 -4.98
CA LEU A 277 -15.47 13.60 -4.68
C LEU A 277 -15.45 14.89 -5.52
N GLY A 278 -14.26 15.49 -5.68
CA GLY A 278 -14.09 16.68 -6.52
C GLY A 278 -14.45 16.41 -7.98
N SER A 279 -13.83 15.37 -8.58
CA SER A 279 -14.11 14.98 -9.97
C SER A 279 -15.56 14.58 -10.20
N LEU A 280 -16.20 13.87 -9.26
CA LEU A 280 -17.61 13.50 -9.35
C LEU A 280 -18.54 14.72 -9.31
N THR A 281 -18.14 15.79 -8.63
CA THR A 281 -18.86 17.06 -8.61
C THR A 281 -18.73 17.79 -9.94
N GLU A 282 -17.50 17.91 -10.45
CA GLU A 282 -17.19 18.52 -11.75
C GLU A 282 -17.90 17.81 -12.91
N LEU A 283 -17.94 16.47 -12.88
CA LEU A 283 -18.62 15.63 -13.88
C LEU A 283 -20.14 15.62 -13.73
N GLY A 284 -20.71 16.38 -12.79
CA GLY A 284 -22.15 16.48 -12.59
C GLY A 284 -22.81 15.24 -11.99
N VAL A 285 -22.05 14.26 -11.49
CA VAL A 285 -22.61 13.10 -10.77
C VAL A 285 -23.12 13.54 -9.40
N LEU A 286 -22.34 14.38 -8.71
CA LEU A 286 -22.73 15.00 -7.45
C LEU A 286 -23.14 16.45 -7.70
N GLN A 287 -24.41 16.76 -7.42
CA GLN A 287 -25.00 18.08 -7.61
C GLN A 287 -25.98 18.37 -6.47
N SER A 288 -26.20 19.64 -6.13
CA SER A 288 -27.05 20.04 -5.00
C SER A 288 -28.50 19.51 -5.10
N HIS A 289 -29.02 19.38 -6.32
CA HIS A 289 -30.36 18.84 -6.58
C HIS A 289 -30.42 17.29 -6.52
N LYS A 290 -29.27 16.60 -6.60
CA LYS A 290 -29.16 15.13 -6.59
C LYS A 290 -29.11 14.56 -5.17
N ARG A 291 -30.24 14.69 -4.46
CA ARG A 291 -30.35 14.35 -3.03
C ARG A 291 -30.03 12.88 -2.71
N LYS A 292 -30.34 11.94 -3.62
CA LYS A 292 -30.12 10.50 -3.39
C LYS A 292 -28.63 10.17 -3.36
N GLU A 293 -27.88 10.71 -4.30
CA GLU A 293 -26.44 10.54 -4.44
C GLU A 293 -25.72 11.19 -3.25
N LEU A 294 -26.10 12.42 -2.88
CA LEU A 294 -25.57 13.09 -1.70
C LEU A 294 -25.85 12.32 -0.40
N LYS A 295 -27.07 11.77 -0.25
CA LYS A 295 -27.41 10.93 0.90
C LYS A 295 -26.54 9.67 0.94
N ARG A 296 -26.35 8.98 -0.18
CA ARG A 296 -25.45 7.81 -0.26
C ARG A 296 -24.03 8.17 0.17
N VAL A 297 -23.50 9.31 -0.28
CA VAL A 297 -22.17 9.79 0.17
C VAL A 297 -22.14 9.96 1.68
N ALA A 298 -23.13 10.66 2.26
CA ALA A 298 -23.21 10.86 3.70
C ALA A 298 -23.28 9.54 4.48
N ASP A 299 -24.13 8.60 4.03
CA ASP A 299 -24.31 7.29 4.66
C ASP A 299 -23.00 6.46 4.61
N VAL A 300 -22.29 6.49 3.48
CA VAL A 300 -21.01 5.78 3.33
C VAL A 300 -19.93 6.40 4.20
N LEU A 301 -19.82 7.73 4.25
CA LEU A 301 -18.77 8.44 5.00
C LEU A 301 -18.99 8.43 6.51
N THR A 302 -20.23 8.28 6.98
CA THR A 302 -20.55 8.23 8.41
C THR A 302 -20.64 6.80 8.97
N SER A 303 -20.60 5.79 8.10
CA SER A 303 -20.60 4.38 8.50
C SER A 303 -19.26 3.94 9.12
N LYS A 304 -19.27 3.72 10.44
CA LYS A 304 -18.10 3.20 11.19
C LYS A 304 -17.60 1.85 10.64
N ASP A 305 -18.51 0.98 10.22
CA ASP A 305 -18.17 -0.36 9.71
C ASP A 305 -17.46 -0.27 8.36
N HIS A 306 -17.94 0.60 7.47
CA HIS A 306 -17.29 0.82 6.17
C HIS A 306 -15.90 1.45 6.33
N LEU A 307 -15.75 2.42 7.24
CA LEU A 307 -14.46 3.07 7.51
C LEU A 307 -13.42 2.08 8.06
N ARG A 308 -13.81 1.21 9.01
CA ARG A 308 -12.91 0.20 9.57
C ARG A 308 -12.51 -0.86 8.55
N LYS A 309 -13.45 -1.38 7.76
CA LYS A 309 -13.20 -2.45 6.79
C LYS A 309 -12.20 -2.07 5.70
N VAL A 310 -12.16 -0.79 5.32
CA VAL A 310 -11.30 -0.31 4.22
C VAL A 310 -9.97 0.28 4.71
N HIS A 311 -9.67 0.15 6.02
CA HIS A 311 -8.40 0.58 6.61
C HIS A 311 -8.08 2.06 6.30
N ILE A 312 -9.11 2.91 6.30
CA ILE A 312 -8.93 4.34 6.05
C ILE A 312 -8.27 4.96 7.28
N HIS A 313 -7.07 5.49 7.09
CA HIS A 313 -6.38 6.22 8.14
C HIS A 313 -7.07 7.58 8.39
N THR A 314 -7.09 8.04 9.65
CA THR A 314 -7.76 9.29 10.04
C THR A 314 -7.23 10.50 9.26
N THR A 315 -5.93 10.56 8.99
CA THR A 315 -5.32 11.64 8.19
C THR A 315 -5.66 11.58 6.70
N SER A 316 -6.21 10.47 6.18
CA SER A 316 -6.73 10.40 4.82
C SER A 316 -8.04 11.17 4.65
N ALA A 317 -8.79 11.40 5.73
CA ALA A 317 -10.00 12.22 5.72
C ALA A 317 -9.68 13.73 5.75
N GLY A 318 -8.59 14.13 6.40
CA GLY A 318 -8.19 15.55 6.58
C GLY A 318 -7.35 16.16 5.46
N ARG A 319 -7.10 15.45 4.35
CA ARG A 319 -6.38 16.01 3.18
C ARG A 319 -7.30 16.68 2.15
N TYR A 320 -8.60 16.74 2.44
CA TYR A 320 -9.63 17.24 1.53
C TYR A 320 -10.45 18.40 2.14
N THR A 321 -9.94 19.01 3.20
CA THR A 321 -10.33 20.34 3.70
C THR A 321 -9.21 21.31 3.36
#